data_AF-A0A9E5Z276-F1
#
_entry.id   AF-A0A9E5Z276-F1
#
_cell.length_a   1.000
_cell.length_b   1.000
_cell.length_c   1.000
_cell.angle_alpha   90.00
_cell.angle_beta   90.00
_cell.angle_gamma   90.00
#
_symmetry.space_group_name_H-M   'P 1'
#
loop_
_entity.id
_entity.type
_entity.pdbx_description
1 polymer ?
#
loop_
_entity_poly.entity_id
_entity_poly.type
_entity_poly.pdbx_seq_one_letter_code
_entity_poly.pdbx_strand_id
1 'polypeptide(L)' 'MTNSLDALAERIGYKFTDESLLITATRHSSWIAENSVAENSIAEKSNAGNDGFESNERLEFLGDAVLGWVVADIM' A
#
# COMPACT_ATOMS: atom_id res chain seq x y z
N MET A 1 2.66 19.05 -13.71
CA MET A 1 1.71 18.70 -12.63
C MET A 1 2.32 17.52 -11.91
N THR A 2 2.80 17.70 -10.68
CA THR A 2 3.37 16.62 -9.88
C THR A 2 2.25 15.71 -9.38
N ASN A 3 2.40 14.40 -9.50
CA ASN A 3 1.45 13.45 -8.94
C ASN A 3 1.45 13.62 -7.41
N SER A 4 0.30 13.48 -6.75
CA SER A 4 0.21 13.60 -5.28
C SER A 4 1.16 12.63 -4.56
N LEU A 5 1.44 11.47 -5.16
CA LEU A 5 2.41 10.50 -4.65
C LEU A 5 3.85 11.00 -4.77
N ASP A 6 4.21 11.67 -5.86
CA ASP A 6 5.55 12.25 -6.05
C ASP A 6 5.80 13.34 -4.98
N ALA A 7 4.81 14.20 -4.75
CA ALA A 7 4.89 15.23 -3.73
C ALA A 7 5.01 14.64 -2.31
N LEU A 8 4.37 13.49 -2.05
CA LEU A 8 4.52 12.77 -0.78
C LEU A 8 5.94 12.20 -0.65
N ALA A 9 6.47 11.55 -1.68
CA ALA A 9 7.83 10.99 -1.71
C ALA A 9 8.90 12.07 -1.50
N GLU A 10 8.74 13.23 -2.14
CA GLU A 10 9.61 14.39 -1.91
C GLU A 10 9.53 14.88 -0.46
N ARG A 11 8.33 14.96 0.12
CA ARG A 11 8.13 15.47 1.48
C ARG A 11 8.72 14.54 2.56
N ILE A 12 8.69 13.22 2.34
CA ILE A 12 9.33 12.25 3.25
C ILE A 12 10.85 12.14 3.00
N GLY A 13 11.36 12.74 1.92
CA GLY A 13 12.79 12.71 1.58
C GLY A 13 13.28 11.33 1.09
N TYR A 14 12.38 10.47 0.60
CA TYR A 14 12.71 9.12 0.17
C TYR A 14 12.16 8.84 -1.22
N LYS A 15 13.06 8.49 -2.16
CA LYS A 15 12.68 8.05 -3.50
C LYS A 15 12.54 6.53 -3.50
N PHE A 16 11.32 6.05 -3.70
CA PHE A 16 11.05 4.63 -3.82
C PHE A 16 11.66 4.06 -5.10
N THR A 17 12.38 2.94 -4.97
CA THR A 17 12.84 2.15 -6.13
C THR A 17 11.67 1.49 -6.85
N ASP A 18 10.63 1.14 -6.09
CA ASP A 18 9.40 0.55 -6.57
C ASP A 18 8.21 1.41 -6.10
N GLU A 19 7.62 2.18 -7.02
CA GLU A 19 6.48 3.05 -6.74
C GLU A 19 5.23 2.28 -6.34
N SER A 20 5.12 0.99 -6.70
CA SER A 20 3.98 0.16 -6.31
C SER A 20 3.87 0.01 -4.79
N LEU A 21 5.01 0.02 -4.08
CA LEU A 21 5.04 -0.02 -2.62
C LEU A 21 4.47 1.26 -2.00
N LEU A 22 4.79 2.42 -2.57
CA LEU A 22 4.23 3.69 -2.12
C LEU A 22 2.71 3.72 -2.35
N ILE A 23 2.27 3.29 -3.53
CA ILE A 23 0.85 3.19 -3.86
C ILE A 23 0.15 2.29 -2.85
N THR A 24 0.63 1.06 -2.64
CA THR A 24 0.05 0.10 -1.71
C THR A 24 0.06 0.61 -0.28
N ALA A 25 1.13 1.27 0.17
CA ALA A 25 1.21 1.86 1.51
C ALA A 25 0.12 2.93 1.77
N THR A 26 -0.36 3.60 0.72
CA THR A 26 -1.46 4.58 0.79
C THR A 26 -2.86 3.98 0.65
N ARG A 27 -2.99 2.67 0.41
CA ARG A 27 -4.30 2.00 0.25
C ARG A 27 -4.80 1.43 1.57
N HIS A 28 -5.71 2.17 2.19
CA HIS A 28 -6.41 1.68 3.37
C HIS A 28 -7.50 0.66 2.99
N SER A 29 -7.77 -0.31 3.88
CA SER A 29 -8.78 -1.37 3.67
C SER A 29 -10.19 -0.82 3.39
N SER A 30 -10.57 0.31 4.01
CA SER A 30 -11.85 0.99 3.72
C SER A 30 -11.96 1.45 2.26
N TRP A 31 -10.88 2.01 1.71
CA TRP A 31 -10.86 2.48 0.32
C TRP A 31 -10.95 1.30 -0.65
N ILE A 32 -10.35 0.16 -0.30
CA ILE A 32 -10.45 -1.07 -1.09
C ILE A 32 -11.87 -1.64 -1.04
N ALA A 33 -12.48 -1.69 0.14
CA ALA A 33 -13.85 -2.16 0.29
C ALA A 33 -14.84 -1.32 -0.55
N GLU A 34 -14.63 -0.01 -0.64
CA GLU A 34 -15.47 0.88 -1.45
C GLU A 34 -15.25 0.72 -2.96
N ASN A 35 -14.00 0.51 -3.41
CA ASN A 35 -13.67 0.44 -4.84
C ASN A 35 -13.72 -0.97 -5.44
N SER A 36 -13.54 -2.02 -4.63
CA SER A 36 -13.72 -3.42 -5.07
C SER A 36 -15.16 -3.76 -5.45
N VAL A 37 -16.13 -2.97 -4.97
CA VAL A 37 -17.55 -3.12 -5.33
C VAL A 37 -17.83 -2.56 -6.74
N ALA A 38 -17.06 -1.57 -7.20
CA ALA A 38 -17.25 -0.93 -8.51
C ALA A 38 -16.74 -1.78 -9.70
N GLU A 39 -15.80 -2.70 -9.47
CA GLU A 39 -15.14 -3.50 -10.53
C GLU A 39 -15.88 -4.80 -10.90
N ASN A 40 -16.94 -5.18 -10.17
CA ASN A 40 -17.70 -6.41 -10.43
C ASN A 40 -18.59 -6.39 -11.69
N SER A 41 -18.36 -5.48 -12.64
CA SER A 41 -19.19 -5.32 -13.84
C SER A 41 -18.70 -6.10 -15.06
N ILE A 42 -17.43 -6.52 -15.14
CA ILE A 42 -16.89 -7.16 -16.35
C ILE A 42 -15.91 -8.29 -16.00
N ALA A 43 -16.37 -9.50 -16.28
CA ALA A 43 -15.62 -10.68 -16.71
C ALA A 43 -14.71 -11.45 -15.72
N GLU A 44 -15.13 -12.70 -15.54
CA GLU A 44 -14.28 -13.90 -15.60
C GLU A 44 -13.29 -14.16 -14.45
N LYS A 45 -13.83 -14.87 -13.46
CA LYS A 45 -13.17 -15.95 -12.70
C LYS A 45 -11.82 -16.38 -13.28
N SER A 46 -10.74 -15.85 -12.72
CA SER A 46 -9.44 -16.52 -12.73
C SER A 46 -9.16 -17.08 -11.34
N ASN A 47 -8.78 -18.35 -11.26
CA ASN A 47 -8.55 -19.06 -10.00
C ASN A 47 -7.23 -18.61 -9.37
N ALA A 48 -7.23 -17.48 -8.66
CA ALA A 48 -6.30 -17.12 -7.61
C ALA A 48 -6.89 -15.90 -6.89
N GLY A 49 -7.32 -16.03 -5.65
CA GLY A 49 -8.01 -14.95 -4.94
C GLY A 49 -7.12 -13.73 -4.75
N ASN A 50 -7.17 -12.76 -5.68
CA ASN A 50 -6.67 -11.39 -5.51
C ASN A 50 -7.03 -10.46 -6.70
N ASP A 51 -8.24 -10.54 -7.26
CA ASP A 51 -8.69 -9.59 -8.30
C ASP A 51 -9.05 -8.19 -7.72
N GLY A 52 -8.57 -7.87 -6.51
CA GLY A 52 -8.77 -6.59 -5.84
C GLY A 52 -7.44 -5.93 -5.49
N PHE A 53 -7.44 -4.60 -5.37
CA PHE A 53 -6.28 -3.85 -4.88
C PHE A 53 -5.83 -4.35 -3.50
N GLU A 54 -4.53 -4.58 -3.30
CA GLU A 54 -3.98 -4.96 -1.99
C GLU A 54 -3.99 -3.79 -1.00
N SER A 55 -4.32 -4.07 0.26
CA SER A 55 -4.28 -3.13 1.39
C SER A 55 -2.86 -2.95 1.92
N ASN A 56 -2.65 -1.85 2.65
CA ASN A 56 -1.41 -1.57 3.34
C ASN A 56 -1.17 -2.44 4.59
N GLU A 57 -2.11 -3.29 5.02
CA GLU A 57 -2.05 -4.02 6.30
C GLU A 57 -0.79 -4.89 6.43
N ARG A 58 -0.35 -5.53 5.33
CA ARG A 58 0.89 -6.32 5.34
C ARG A 58 2.13 -5.45 5.51
N LEU A 59 2.14 -4.27 4.91
CA LEU A 59 3.24 -3.30 5.04
C LEU A 59 3.25 -2.65 6.42
N GLU A 60 2.07 -2.38 7.00
CA GLU A 60 1.91 -1.88 8.36
C GLU A 60 2.47 -2.89 9.38
N PHE A 61 2.06 -4.16 9.28
CA PHE A 61 2.56 -5.22 10.15
C PHE A 61 4.10 -5.36 10.07
N LEU A 62 4.66 -5.33 8.85
CA LEU A 62 6.11 -5.38 8.65
C LEU A 62 6.80 -4.13 9.23
N GLY A 63 6.21 -2.95 9.02
CA GLY A 63 6.69 -1.68 9.53
C GLY A 63 6.80 -1.67 11.06
N ASP A 64 5.79 -2.19 11.76
CA ASP A 64 5.77 -2.32 13.21
C ASP A 64 6.89 -3.24 13.72
N ALA A 65 7.12 -4.37 13.05
CA ALA A 65 8.20 -5.29 13.41
C ALA A 65 9.59 -4.65 13.25
N VAL A 66 9.81 -3.94 12.13
CA VAL A 66 11.07 -3.22 11.87
C VAL A 66 11.26 -2.07 12.86
N LEU A 67 10.21 -1.27 13.09
CA LEU A 67 10.27 -0.16 14.04
C LEU A 67 10.56 -0.67 15.46
N GLY A 68 9.90 -1.74 15.88
CA GLY A 68 10.15 -2.38 17.17
C GLY A 68 11.60 -2.85 17.32
N TRP A 69 12.18 -3.45 16.28
CA TRP A 69 13.58 -3.87 16.28
C TRP A 69 14.54 -2.68 16.36
N VAL A 70 14.34 -1.63 15.55
CA VAL A 70 15.19 -0.42 15.55
C VAL A 70 15.15 0.29 16.90
N VAL A 71 13.96 0.43 17.49
CA VAL A 71 13.81 1.07 18.80
C VAL A 71 14.48 0.23 19.89
N ALA A 72 14.40 -1.10 19.82
CA ALA A 72 15.05 -2.00 20.77
C ALA A 72 16.58 -1.98 20.66
N ASP A 73 17.14 -1.76 19.47
CA ASP A 73 18.60 -1.65 19.25
C ASP A 73 19.18 -0.32 19.78
N ILE A 74 18.36 0.73 19.83
CA ILE A 74 18.75 2.07 20.33
C ILE A 74 18.74 2.14 21.87
N MET A 75 18.03 1.23 22.54
CA MET A 75 17.89 1.17 24.01
C MET A 75 19.00 0.35 24.67
#